data_AF-A0A1G2DG44-F1
#
_entry.id   AF-A0A1G2DG44-F1
#
_cell.length_a   1.000
_cell.length_b   1.000
_cell.length_c   1.000
_cell.angle_alpha   90.00
_cell.angle_beta   90.00
_cell.angle_gamma   90.00
#
_symmetry.space_group_name_H-M   'P 1'
#
loop_
_entity.id
_entity.type
_entity.pdbx_description
1 polymer ?
#
loop_
_entity_poly.entity_id
_entity_poly.type
_entity_poly.pdbx_seq_one_letter_code
_entity_poly.pdbx_strand_id
1 'polypeptide(L)'
;MSNLTLDVGLAAKLKVAFARNDWTEQLIDAACEGDKLGQFRKVLLGRAVITQVEHVIDCDANPFNPWANDGFTIEEHQKGGQWKFDPKQVEFFLSSGQKDGKVIEGNKLRKELAKKPVFNANVLDYLLAHPEPIPDEWKTDGNGNTRCIFFWGTVYRRRGGDLCVRFLYWLDGRWTWSGYWLGHDWNGDDPAAVRAN
;
A
#
# COMPACT_ATOMS: atom_id res chain seq x y z
N MET A 1 13.97 7.93 41.91
CA MET A 1 12.92 7.06 41.36
C MET A 1 11.61 7.48 41.99
N SER A 2 10.55 7.71 41.22
CA SER A 2 9.22 7.96 41.77
C SER A 2 8.63 6.65 42.31
N ASN A 3 8.08 6.65 43.52
CA ASN A 3 7.32 5.52 44.09
C ASN A 3 5.92 5.44 43.44
N LEU A 4 5.87 5.24 42.13
CA LEU A 4 4.62 4.97 41.43
C LEU A 4 4.29 3.49 41.58
N THR A 5 3.19 3.17 42.25
CA THR A 5 2.63 1.81 42.33
C THR A 5 1.41 1.74 41.44
N LEU A 6 1.38 0.79 40.51
CA LEU A 6 0.21 0.52 39.67
C LEU A 6 -0.81 -0.29 40.49
N ASP A 7 -1.71 0.41 41.18
CA ASP A 7 -2.80 -0.23 41.90
C ASP A 7 -3.93 -0.72 40.96
N VAL A 8 -4.85 -1.50 41.52
CA VAL A 8 -5.99 -2.08 40.79
C VAL A 8 -6.85 -1.00 40.12
N GLY A 9 -7.01 0.17 40.76
CA GLY A 9 -7.80 1.28 40.23
C GLY A 9 -7.15 1.93 39.00
N LEU A 10 -5.83 2.15 39.05
CA LEU A 10 -5.05 2.65 37.92
C LEU A 10 -5.01 1.64 36.77
N ALA A 11 -4.84 0.35 37.07
CA ALA A 11 -4.89 -0.72 36.08
C ALA A 11 -6.26 -0.76 35.37
N ALA A 12 -7.36 -0.64 36.12
CA ALA A 12 -8.71 -0.60 35.55
C ALA A 12 -8.91 0.60 34.61
N LYS A 13 -8.39 1.78 34.96
CA LYS A 13 -8.45 2.98 34.09
C LYS A 13 -7.68 2.79 32.78
N LEU A 14 -6.47 2.22 32.85
CA LEU A 14 -5.69 1.91 31.64
C LEU A 14 -6.42 0.92 30.75
N LYS A 15 -6.99 -0.14 31.33
CA LYS A 15 -7.78 -1.13 30.59
C LYS A 15 -8.93 -0.49 29.80
N VAL A 16 -9.70 0.40 30.44
CA VAL A 16 -10.80 1.12 29.76
C VAL A 16 -10.27 2.04 28.65
N ALA A 17 -9.16 2.73 28.89
CA ALA A 17 -8.56 3.63 27.91
C ALA A 17 -8.05 2.88 26.67
N PHE A 18 -7.40 1.74 26.86
CA PHE A 18 -6.94 0.85 25.79
C PHE A 18 -8.12 0.34 24.96
N ALA A 19 -9.17 -0.17 25.62
CA ALA A 19 -10.36 -0.68 24.93
C ALA A 19 -11.07 0.39 24.09
N ARG A 20 -11.09 1.65 24.54
CA ARG A 20 -11.75 2.75 23.80
C ARG A 20 -11.01 3.17 22.53
N ASN A 21 -9.73 2.82 22.39
CA ASN A 21 -8.89 3.26 21.27
C ASN A 21 -8.27 2.06 20.53
N ASP A 22 -8.91 0.90 20.60
CA ASP A 22 -8.54 -0.31 19.85
C ASP A 22 -7.08 -0.75 20.05
N TRP A 23 -6.54 -0.55 21.25
CA TRP A 23 -5.20 -1.03 21.59
C TRP A 23 -5.18 -2.55 21.68
N THR A 24 -4.20 -3.16 21.02
CA THR A 24 -3.89 -4.59 21.14
C THR A 24 -2.79 -4.82 22.18
N GLU A 25 -2.63 -6.06 22.64
CA GLU A 25 -1.51 -6.42 23.54
C GLU A 25 -0.16 -6.08 22.90
N GLN A 26 0.00 -6.32 21.60
CA GLN A 26 1.22 -5.98 20.87
C GLN A 26 1.51 -4.47 20.88
N LEU A 27 0.48 -3.61 20.79
CA LEU A 27 0.65 -2.16 20.90
C LEU A 27 1.03 -1.73 22.32
N ILE A 28 0.48 -2.39 23.34
CA ILE A 28 0.83 -2.14 24.74
C ILE A 28 2.29 -2.52 24.99
N ASP A 29 2.72 -3.69 24.54
CA ASP A 29 4.10 -4.15 24.66
C ASP A 29 5.06 -3.20 23.92
N ALA A 30 4.73 -2.86 22.68
CA ALA A 30 5.50 -1.92 21.88
C ALA A 30 5.62 -0.55 22.57
N ALA A 31 4.57 -0.05 23.22
CA ALA A 31 4.63 1.21 23.97
C ALA A 31 5.58 1.11 25.17
N CYS A 32 5.70 -0.05 25.81
CA CYS A 32 6.58 -0.27 26.95
C CYS A 32 8.06 -0.42 26.56
N GLU A 33 8.37 -0.69 25.29
CA GLU A 33 9.74 -0.81 24.80
C GLU A 33 10.44 0.53 24.60
N GLY A 34 11.69 0.63 25.09
CA GLY A 34 12.54 1.80 24.91
C GLY A 34 12.04 3.03 25.68
N ASP A 35 12.13 4.22 25.07
CA ASP A 35 11.72 5.50 25.71
C ASP A 35 10.35 6.00 25.22
N LYS A 36 9.51 5.16 24.61
CA LYS A 36 8.25 5.64 23.98
C LYS A 36 7.30 6.28 25.01
N LEU A 37 7.08 5.65 26.16
CA LEU A 37 6.31 6.24 27.26
C LEU A 37 6.97 7.51 27.84
N GLY A 38 8.30 7.58 27.83
CA GLY A 38 9.03 8.78 28.24
C GLY A 38 8.83 9.96 27.27
N GLN A 39 8.78 9.68 25.97
CA GLN A 39 8.41 10.66 24.95
C GLN A 39 6.94 11.10 25.08
N PHE A 40 6.02 10.16 25.27
CA PHE A 40 4.60 10.48 25.49
C PHE A 40 4.39 11.30 26.76
N ARG A 41 5.18 11.04 27.83
CA ARG A 41 5.20 11.90 29.02
C ARG A 41 5.55 13.35 28.69
N LYS A 42 6.47 13.62 27.75
CA LYS A 42 6.77 14.99 27.32
C LYS A 42 5.55 15.64 26.67
N VAL A 43 4.75 14.89 25.91
CA VAL A 43 3.48 15.36 25.33
C VAL A 43 2.48 15.71 26.44
N LEU A 44 2.27 14.82 27.41
CA LEU A 44 1.35 15.06 28.54
C LEU A 44 1.76 16.28 29.39
N LEU A 45 3.05 16.61 29.42
CA LEU A 45 3.59 17.79 30.10
C LEU A 45 3.58 19.06 29.24
N GLY A 46 3.04 19.01 28.01
CA GLY A 46 2.99 20.16 27.09
C GLY A 46 4.35 20.53 26.49
N ARG A 47 5.33 19.62 26.50
CA ARG A 47 6.71 19.85 26.02
C ARG A 47 6.98 19.25 24.64
N ALA A 48 6.03 18.50 24.11
CA ALA A 48 6.07 17.88 22.80
C ALA A 48 4.64 17.78 22.23
N VAL A 49 4.53 17.53 20.93
CA VAL A 49 3.27 17.34 20.22
C VAL A 49 3.27 16.01 19.49
N ILE A 50 2.08 15.43 19.28
CA ILE A 50 1.89 14.26 18.41
C ILE A 50 1.50 14.78 17.03
N THR A 51 2.21 14.34 16.00
CA THR A 51 1.92 14.64 14.60
C THR A 51 1.63 13.35 13.85
N GLN A 52 0.77 13.42 12.83
CA GLN A 52 0.60 12.28 11.92
C GLN A 52 1.82 12.16 11.01
N VAL A 53 2.23 10.93 10.74
CA VAL A 53 3.26 10.66 9.73
C VAL A 53 2.62 10.87 8.36
N GLU A 54 3.21 11.77 7.57
CA GLU A 54 2.78 11.99 6.19
C GLU A 54 3.61 11.11 5.25
N HIS A 55 2.93 10.29 4.47
CA HIS A 55 3.57 9.45 3.45
C HIS A 55 3.48 10.17 2.10
N VAL A 56 4.53 10.93 1.75
CA VAL A 56 4.63 11.63 0.47
C VAL A 56 5.49 10.82 -0.48
N ILE A 57 4.94 10.47 -1.64
CA ILE A 57 5.55 9.62 -2.65
C ILE A 57 5.90 10.47 -3.88
N ASP A 58 7.14 10.36 -4.35
CA ASP A 58 7.57 10.96 -5.61
C ASP A 58 7.22 10.03 -6.79
N CYS A 59 6.09 10.28 -7.43
CA CYS A 59 5.66 9.52 -8.60
C CYS A 59 6.40 9.94 -9.88
N ASP A 60 7.33 10.89 -9.83
CA ASP A 60 8.12 11.34 -10.99
C ASP A 60 9.55 10.78 -11.02
N ALA A 61 9.99 10.21 -9.89
CA ALA A 61 11.28 9.54 -9.78
C ALA A 61 11.42 8.39 -10.78
N ASN A 62 12.65 8.12 -11.21
CA ASN A 62 12.91 6.99 -12.11
C ASN A 62 12.47 5.68 -11.43
N PRO A 63 11.58 4.89 -12.05
CA PRO A 63 11.07 3.70 -11.39
C PRO A 63 12.15 2.64 -11.25
N PHE A 64 12.09 1.89 -10.16
CA PHE A 64 12.94 0.74 -9.96
C PHE A 64 12.63 -0.34 -11.00
N ASN A 65 13.68 -0.89 -11.61
CA ASN A 65 13.60 -2.02 -12.52
C ASN A 65 14.17 -3.28 -11.85
N PRO A 66 13.32 -4.13 -11.26
CA PRO A 66 13.78 -5.33 -10.57
C PRO A 66 14.40 -6.37 -11.50
N TRP A 67 14.12 -6.29 -12.81
CA TRP A 67 14.58 -7.25 -13.82
C TRP A 67 15.64 -6.66 -14.76
N ALA A 68 16.34 -5.60 -14.36
CA ALA A 68 17.38 -4.98 -15.16
C ALA A 68 18.48 -6.00 -15.58
N ASN A 69 18.85 -6.91 -14.67
CA ASN A 69 19.83 -7.97 -14.93
C ASN A 69 19.32 -9.07 -15.88
N ASP A 70 17.99 -9.19 -16.04
CA ASP A 70 17.35 -10.14 -16.97
C ASP A 70 17.06 -9.49 -18.34
N GLY A 71 17.62 -8.30 -18.59
CA GLY A 71 17.49 -7.59 -19.84
C GLY A 71 16.13 -6.93 -20.05
N PHE A 72 15.43 -6.58 -18.98
CA PHE A 72 14.23 -5.76 -19.06
C PHE A 72 14.58 -4.28 -19.12
N THR A 73 13.76 -3.52 -19.83
CA THR A 73 13.78 -2.05 -19.83
C THR A 73 12.45 -1.51 -19.32
N ILE A 74 12.45 -0.26 -18.85
CA ILE A 74 11.21 0.49 -18.60
C ILE A 74 10.71 0.99 -19.95
N GLU A 75 9.54 0.51 -20.36
CA GLU A 75 8.88 0.87 -21.61
C GLU A 75 8.08 2.17 -21.48
N GLU A 76 7.36 2.29 -20.36
CA GLU A 76 6.49 3.42 -20.09
C GLU A 76 6.55 3.74 -18.61
N HIS A 77 6.52 5.03 -18.29
CA HIS A 77 6.35 5.53 -16.95
C HIS A 77 5.48 6.78 -16.97
N GLN A 78 4.28 6.66 -16.42
CA GLN A 78 3.34 7.75 -16.23
C GLN A 78 3.65 8.47 -14.93
N LYS A 79 4.15 9.70 -15.09
CA LYS A 79 4.46 10.60 -13.99
C LYS A 79 3.18 11.08 -13.30
N GLY A 80 3.26 11.26 -11.99
CA GLY A 80 2.10 11.59 -11.14
C GLY A 80 2.34 12.75 -10.18
N GLY A 81 3.53 13.36 -10.23
CA GLY A 81 4.00 14.38 -9.30
C GLY A 81 4.24 13.85 -7.89
N GLN A 82 4.33 14.77 -6.94
CA GLN A 82 4.35 14.44 -5.52
C GLN A 82 2.93 14.10 -5.07
N TRP A 83 2.74 12.92 -4.46
CA TRP A 83 1.45 12.49 -3.97
C TRP A 83 1.52 12.14 -2.48
N LYS A 84 0.74 12.84 -1.67
CA LYS A 84 0.48 12.45 -0.28
C LYS A 84 -0.47 11.25 -0.31
N PHE A 85 0.06 10.08 0.05
CA PHE A 85 -0.69 8.84 0.09
C PHE A 85 -1.92 8.98 0.97
N ASP A 86 -3.06 8.67 0.38
CA ASP A 86 -4.34 8.54 1.05
C ASP A 86 -5.04 7.32 0.46
N PRO A 87 -5.25 6.24 1.23
CA PRO A 87 -5.85 5.03 0.70
C PRO A 87 -7.28 5.25 0.19
N LYS A 88 -7.97 6.31 0.65
CA LYS A 88 -9.30 6.68 0.16
C LYS A 88 -9.28 7.28 -1.25
N GLN A 89 -8.13 7.77 -1.70
CA GLN A 89 -7.93 8.27 -3.06
C GLN A 89 -7.47 7.17 -4.02
N VAL A 90 -7.44 5.91 -3.58
CA VAL A 90 -7.12 4.77 -4.45
C VAL A 90 -8.39 4.01 -4.79
N GLU A 91 -8.72 4.00 -6.07
CA GLU A 91 -9.80 3.21 -6.63
C GLU A 91 -9.21 1.96 -7.31
N PHE A 92 -9.87 0.83 -7.09
CA PHE A 92 -9.59 -0.43 -7.78
C PHE A 92 -10.47 -0.54 -9.02
N PHE A 93 -10.00 0.06 -10.10
CA PHE A 93 -10.75 0.18 -11.35
C PHE A 93 -10.77 -1.13 -12.13
N LEU A 94 -11.97 -1.51 -12.59
CA LEU A 94 -12.19 -2.59 -13.55
C LEU A 94 -12.78 -2.03 -14.85
N SER A 95 -12.18 -2.39 -15.98
CA SER A 95 -12.75 -2.14 -17.30
C SER A 95 -14.09 -2.87 -17.47
N SER A 96 -14.96 -2.37 -18.34
CA SER A 96 -16.14 -3.13 -18.79
C SER A 96 -15.78 -4.49 -19.41
N GLY A 97 -14.56 -4.63 -19.95
CA GLY A 97 -14.02 -5.88 -20.46
C GLY A 97 -13.61 -6.90 -19.38
N GLN A 98 -13.53 -6.49 -18.10
CA GLN A 98 -13.19 -7.35 -16.95
C GLN A 98 -14.42 -7.75 -16.12
N LYS A 99 -15.55 -7.06 -16.31
CA LYS A 99 -16.77 -7.24 -15.50
C LYS A 99 -17.61 -8.40 -16.01
N ASP A 100 -18.48 -8.92 -15.13
CA ASP A 100 -19.45 -9.97 -15.45
C ASP A 100 -18.82 -11.27 -15.99
N GLY A 101 -17.65 -11.65 -15.44
CA GLY A 101 -16.91 -12.85 -15.85
C GLY A 101 -16.21 -12.73 -17.20
N LYS A 102 -16.14 -11.52 -17.78
CA LYS A 102 -15.41 -11.25 -19.02
C LYS A 102 -13.91 -11.15 -18.76
N VAL A 103 -13.15 -11.32 -19.83
CA VAL A 103 -11.72 -11.09 -19.87
C VAL A 103 -11.36 -10.12 -20.99
N ILE A 104 -10.31 -9.34 -20.76
CA ILE A 104 -9.71 -8.45 -21.74
C ILE A 104 -8.21 -8.72 -21.84
N GLU A 105 -7.67 -8.74 -23.05
CA GLU A 105 -6.23 -8.86 -23.25
C GLU A 105 -5.52 -7.59 -22.74
N GLY A 106 -4.38 -7.75 -22.07
CA GLY A 106 -3.73 -6.66 -21.33
C GLY A 106 -3.22 -5.50 -22.19
N ASN A 107 -2.79 -5.70 -23.44
CA ASN A 107 -2.45 -4.57 -24.32
C ASN A 107 -3.70 -3.77 -24.74
N LYS A 108 -4.88 -4.39 -24.86
CA LYS A 108 -6.16 -3.66 -25.01
C LYS A 108 -6.49 -2.89 -23.74
N LEU A 109 -6.37 -3.51 -22.56
CA LEU A 109 -6.60 -2.84 -21.28
C LEU A 109 -5.66 -1.65 -21.08
N ARG A 110 -4.36 -1.78 -21.40
CA ARG A 110 -3.38 -0.68 -21.40
C ARG A 110 -3.87 0.55 -22.17
N LYS A 111 -4.47 0.34 -23.36
CA LYS A 111 -4.99 1.43 -24.19
C LYS A 111 -6.19 2.13 -23.54
N GLU A 112 -7.04 1.40 -22.83
CA GLU A 112 -8.16 1.99 -22.07
C GLU A 112 -7.67 2.79 -20.87
N LEU A 113 -6.64 2.28 -20.19
CA LEU A 113 -6.04 2.91 -19.00
C LEU A 113 -5.15 4.12 -19.33
N ALA A 114 -4.67 4.27 -20.57
CA ALA A 114 -3.80 5.37 -20.98
C ALA A 114 -4.38 6.79 -20.74
N LYS A 115 -5.70 6.91 -20.55
CA LYS A 115 -6.39 8.18 -20.25
C LYS A 115 -6.77 8.33 -18.77
N LYS A 116 -6.37 7.41 -17.91
CA LYS A 116 -6.68 7.40 -16.48
C LYS A 116 -5.45 7.76 -15.66
N PRO A 117 -5.62 8.36 -14.48
CA PRO A 117 -4.52 8.62 -13.56
C PRO A 117 -4.13 7.32 -12.83
N VAL A 118 -3.56 6.35 -13.55
CA VAL A 118 -3.07 5.10 -12.96
C VAL A 118 -1.88 5.36 -12.04
N PHE A 119 -1.82 4.66 -10.91
CA PHE A 119 -0.62 4.69 -10.07
C PHE A 119 0.50 3.89 -10.72
N ASN A 120 1.73 4.35 -10.52
CA ASN A 120 2.94 3.77 -11.10
C ASN A 120 3.74 2.96 -10.05
N ALA A 121 4.81 2.30 -10.49
CA ALA A 121 5.60 1.41 -9.63
C ALA A 121 6.26 2.12 -8.44
N ASN A 122 6.44 3.44 -8.45
CA ASN A 122 7.02 4.16 -7.29
C ASN A 122 6.10 4.10 -6.09
N VAL A 123 4.78 4.13 -6.31
CA VAL A 123 3.80 3.93 -5.23
C VAL A 123 3.91 2.51 -4.68
N LEU A 124 3.97 1.51 -5.55
CA LEU A 124 4.15 0.12 -5.14
C LEU A 124 5.43 -0.05 -4.30
N ASP A 125 6.57 0.44 -4.77
CA ASP A 125 7.85 0.29 -4.08
C ASP A 125 7.89 1.03 -2.74
N TYR A 126 7.26 2.22 -2.67
CA TYR A 126 7.11 2.93 -1.41
C TYR A 126 6.26 2.14 -0.42
N LEU A 127 5.13 1.58 -0.85
CA LEU A 127 4.24 0.78 -0.01
C LEU A 127 4.88 -0.53 0.48
N LEU A 128 5.78 -1.13 -0.31
CA LEU A 128 6.59 -2.26 0.16
C LEU A 128 7.59 -1.87 1.25
N ALA A 129 8.19 -0.68 1.14
CA ALA A 129 9.13 -0.16 2.13
C ALA A 129 8.43 0.37 3.39
N HIS A 130 7.19 0.83 3.25
CA HIS A 130 6.34 1.41 4.29
C HIS A 130 4.94 0.77 4.24
N PRO A 131 4.77 -0.45 4.77
CA PRO A 131 3.49 -1.17 4.71
C PRO A 131 2.46 -0.67 5.73
N GLU A 132 2.88 0.07 6.76
CA GLU A 132 2.04 0.54 7.86
C GLU A 132 0.80 1.37 7.46
N PRO A 133 0.85 2.26 6.45
CA PRO A 133 -0.32 3.02 6.01
C PRO A 133 -1.29 2.22 5.12
N ILE A 134 -0.97 0.98 4.72
CA ILE A 134 -1.84 0.19 3.84
C ILE A 134 -2.99 -0.40 4.65
N PRO A 135 -4.26 -0.16 4.27
CA PRO A 135 -5.40 -0.72 4.98
C PRO A 135 -5.46 -2.26 4.87
N ASP A 136 -5.93 -2.91 5.93
CA ASP A 136 -6.10 -4.37 5.95
C ASP A 136 -7.12 -4.84 4.91
N GLU A 137 -8.10 -4.00 4.56
CA GLU A 137 -9.11 -4.28 3.55
C GLU A 137 -8.52 -4.43 2.13
N TRP A 138 -7.28 -3.99 1.91
CA TRP A 138 -6.60 -4.19 0.63
C TRP A 138 -6.06 -5.61 0.49
N LYS A 139 -5.92 -6.37 1.60
CA LYS A 139 -5.35 -7.73 1.57
C LYS A 139 -6.22 -8.70 0.80
N THR A 140 -7.54 -8.53 0.88
CA THR A 140 -8.51 -9.43 0.23
C THR A 140 -9.53 -8.69 -0.65
N ASP A 141 -10.17 -9.45 -1.55
CA ASP A 141 -11.38 -9.04 -2.25
C ASP A 141 -12.62 -9.17 -1.33
N GLY A 142 -13.80 -8.84 -1.85
CA GLY A 142 -15.07 -9.00 -1.13
C GLY A 142 -15.47 -10.46 -0.87
N ASN A 143 -14.75 -11.42 -1.45
CA ASN A 143 -14.97 -12.86 -1.30
C ASN A 143 -13.92 -13.52 -0.37
N GLY A 144 -12.96 -12.76 0.15
CA GLY A 144 -11.88 -13.27 1.00
C GLY A 144 -10.66 -13.82 0.25
N ASN A 145 -10.60 -13.71 -1.08
CA ASN A 145 -9.42 -14.08 -1.86
C ASN A 145 -8.36 -12.98 -1.77
N THR A 146 -7.08 -13.34 -1.86
CA THR A 146 -6.00 -12.35 -1.96
C THR A 146 -6.24 -11.41 -3.15
N ARG A 147 -6.18 -10.10 -2.90
CA ARG A 147 -6.32 -9.09 -3.94
C ARG A 147 -4.97 -8.81 -4.61
N CYS A 148 -4.94 -8.82 -5.93
CA CYS A 148 -3.80 -8.39 -6.74
C CYS A 148 -4.03 -6.96 -7.25
N ILE A 149 -3.25 -5.98 -6.78
CA ILE A 149 -3.45 -4.55 -7.09
C ILE A 149 -2.41 -4.10 -8.11
N PHE A 150 -2.84 -3.77 -9.33
CA PHE A 150 -1.92 -3.53 -10.47
C PHE A 150 -1.57 -2.06 -10.69
N PHE A 151 -0.27 -1.76 -10.80
CA PHE A 151 0.27 -0.41 -10.96
C PHE A 151 0.64 -0.14 -12.42
N TRP A 152 -0.39 0.09 -13.23
CA TRP A 152 -0.29 0.24 -14.68
C TRP A 152 0.49 1.47 -15.16
N GLY A 153 0.81 2.42 -14.27
CA GLY A 153 1.60 3.59 -14.60
C GLY A 153 3.07 3.30 -14.88
N THR A 154 3.57 2.06 -14.67
CA THR A 154 4.90 1.65 -15.13
C THR A 154 4.81 0.33 -15.89
N VAL A 155 5.24 0.33 -17.15
CA VAL A 155 5.30 -0.88 -18.00
C VAL A 155 6.75 -1.28 -18.21
N TYR A 156 7.04 -2.56 -18.04
CA TYR A 156 8.35 -3.15 -18.27
C TYR A 156 8.33 -3.98 -19.55
N ARG A 157 9.40 -3.91 -20.33
CA ARG A 157 9.58 -4.68 -21.56
C ARG A 157 10.72 -5.67 -21.39
N ARG A 158 10.44 -6.95 -21.60
CA ARG A 158 11.45 -8.00 -21.73
C ARG A 158 12.13 -7.87 -23.09
N ARG A 159 13.40 -8.28 -23.20
CA ARG A 159 14.16 -8.32 -24.47
C ARG A 159 13.41 -8.95 -25.67
N GLY A 160 12.51 -9.90 -25.43
CA GLY A 160 11.68 -10.55 -26.46
C GLY A 160 10.50 -9.72 -26.98
N GLY A 161 10.24 -8.55 -26.39
CA GLY A 161 9.14 -7.66 -26.74
C GLY A 161 7.93 -7.75 -25.80
N ASP A 162 7.84 -8.81 -25.00
CA ASP A 162 6.76 -9.01 -24.03
C ASP A 162 6.73 -7.89 -22.99
N LEU A 163 5.52 -7.42 -22.68
CA LEU A 163 5.29 -6.36 -21.73
C LEU A 163 4.66 -6.89 -20.46
N CYS A 164 5.05 -6.38 -19.30
CA CYS A 164 4.39 -6.65 -18.02
C CYS A 164 4.24 -5.38 -17.18
N VAL A 165 3.33 -5.45 -16.22
CA VAL A 165 3.19 -4.48 -15.13
C VAL A 165 3.36 -5.19 -13.80
N ARG A 166 3.73 -4.45 -12.76
CA ARG A 166 3.85 -4.98 -11.40
C ARG A 166 2.54 -4.84 -10.63
N PHE A 167 2.34 -5.74 -9.68
CA PHE A 167 1.24 -5.68 -8.74
C PHE A 167 1.68 -5.95 -7.31
N LEU A 168 0.93 -5.38 -6.37
CA LEU A 168 1.08 -5.55 -4.93
C LEU A 168 0.02 -6.55 -4.44
N TYR A 169 0.40 -7.45 -3.53
CA TYR A 169 -0.53 -8.40 -2.92
C TYR A 169 -0.05 -8.86 -1.54
N TRP A 170 -0.97 -9.38 -0.73
CA TRP A 170 -0.69 -9.92 0.60
C TRP A 170 -0.51 -11.44 0.54
N LEU A 171 0.64 -11.93 1.02
CA LEU A 171 0.94 -13.36 1.08
C LEU A 171 1.82 -13.65 2.31
N ASP A 172 1.52 -14.73 3.03
CA ASP A 172 2.33 -15.24 4.14
C ASP A 172 2.68 -14.18 5.20
N GLY A 173 1.70 -13.33 5.55
CA GLY A 173 1.86 -12.33 6.61
C GLY A 173 2.64 -11.08 6.20
N ARG A 174 2.89 -10.86 4.90
CA ARG A 174 3.54 -9.64 4.41
C ARG A 174 3.00 -9.17 3.06
N TRP A 175 3.20 -7.88 2.80
CA TRP A 175 3.06 -7.31 1.47
C TRP A 175 4.24 -7.75 0.59
N THR A 176 3.93 -8.17 -0.63
CA THR A 176 4.91 -8.57 -1.64
C THR A 176 4.42 -8.16 -3.02
N TRP A 177 5.22 -8.41 -4.05
CA TRP A 177 4.91 -8.02 -5.41
C TRP A 177 5.29 -9.10 -6.42
N SER A 178 4.70 -9.02 -7.61
CA SER A 178 5.08 -9.82 -8.77
C SER A 178 4.78 -9.04 -10.07
N GLY A 179 5.04 -9.65 -11.22
CA GLY A 179 4.72 -9.12 -12.54
C GLY A 179 3.66 -9.95 -13.25
N TYR A 180 2.83 -9.31 -14.07
CA TYR A 180 1.87 -10.01 -14.94
C TYR A 180 1.93 -9.49 -16.37
N TRP A 181 1.89 -10.42 -17.33
CA TRP A 181 2.12 -10.11 -18.73
C TRP A 181 0.88 -9.51 -19.38
N LEU A 182 1.10 -8.49 -20.19
CA LEU A 182 0.03 -7.82 -20.93
C LEU A 182 -0.53 -8.70 -22.06
N GLY A 183 0.22 -9.71 -22.53
CA GLY A 183 -0.29 -10.66 -23.52
C GLY A 183 -1.28 -11.69 -22.95
N HIS A 184 -1.51 -11.71 -21.64
CA HIS A 184 -2.50 -12.57 -21.00
C HIS A 184 -3.88 -11.93 -20.93
N ASP A 185 -4.84 -12.73 -20.51
CA ASP A 185 -6.22 -12.33 -20.22
C ASP A 185 -6.32 -11.77 -18.81
N TRP A 186 -7.00 -10.62 -18.67
CA TRP A 186 -7.21 -9.90 -17.43
C TRP A 186 -8.68 -9.94 -17.07
N ASN A 187 -9.01 -10.33 -15.85
CA ASN A 187 -10.38 -10.57 -15.40
C ASN A 187 -10.78 -9.62 -14.25
N GLY A 188 -11.89 -9.92 -13.57
CA GLY A 188 -12.41 -9.14 -12.44
C GLY A 188 -11.52 -9.11 -11.20
N ASP A 189 -10.56 -10.04 -11.09
CA ASP A 189 -9.61 -10.16 -9.97
C ASP A 189 -8.34 -9.33 -10.20
N ASP A 190 -8.23 -8.68 -11.37
CA ASP A 190 -7.05 -7.91 -11.78
C ASP A 190 -7.32 -6.39 -11.87
N PRO A 191 -7.73 -5.71 -10.78
CA PRO A 191 -8.02 -4.28 -10.83
C PRO A 191 -6.76 -3.43 -11.01
N ALA A 192 -6.90 -2.37 -11.81
CA ALA A 192 -5.91 -1.31 -11.90
C ALA A 192 -6.05 -0.34 -10.72
N ALA A 193 -4.94 -0.04 -10.05
CA ALA A 193 -4.88 1.04 -9.08
C ALA A 193 -4.92 2.38 -9.81
N VAL A 194 -6.00 3.13 -9.62
CA VAL A 194 -6.16 4.47 -10.19
C VAL A 194 -6.42 5.47 -9.09
N ARG A 195 -6.00 6.71 -9.32
CA ARG A 195 -6.34 7.81 -8.44
C ARG A 195 -7.83 8.14 -8.61
N ALA A 196 -8.56 8.06 -7.51
CA ALA A 196 -9.94 8.52 -7.45
C ALA A 196 -9.98 10.05 -7.68
N ASN A 197 -11.02 10.52 -8.37
CA ASN A 197 -11.27 11.94 -8.61
C ASN A 197 -11.77 12.65 -7.35
#